data_AF-A0A091ICM5-F1
#
_entry.id   AF-A0A091ICM5-F1
#
_cell.length_a   1.000
_cell.length_b   1.000
_cell.length_c   1.000
_cell.angle_alpha   90.00
_cell.angle_beta   90.00
_cell.angle_gamma   90.00
#
_symmetry.space_group_name_H-M   'P 1'
#
loop_
_entity.id
_entity.type
_entity.pdbx_description
1 polymer ?
#
loop_
_entity_poly.entity_id
_entity_poly.type
_entity_poly.pdbx_seq_one_letter_code
_entity_poly.pdbx_strand_id
1 'polypeptide(L)' 'FCAACGGPHPAEEGDLWAESSLLGLRITYLALMDGRVYDITEWAACQRVGISPDTHKVPYHISFGTR' A
#
# COMPACT_ATOMS: atom_id res chain seq x y z
N PHE A 1 1.68 7.57 -6.00
CA PHE A 1 2.50 8.76 -6.41
C PHE A 1 2.53 9.73 -5.24
N CYS A 2 3.68 10.26 -4.82
CA CYS A 2 3.75 11.18 -3.69
C CYS A 2 3.64 12.64 -4.15
N ALA A 3 2.57 13.33 -3.73
CA ALA A 3 2.38 14.75 -4.04
C ALA A 3 3.46 15.66 -3.40
N ALA A 4 3.98 15.29 -2.23
CA ALA A 4 5.02 16.06 -1.54
C ALA A 4 6.39 15.97 -2.25
N CYS A 5 6.70 14.83 -2.86
CA CYS A 5 7.96 14.61 -3.58
C CYS A 5 7.85 14.80 -5.10
N GLY A 6 6.63 14.89 -5.63
CA GLY A 6 6.38 15.02 -7.07
C GLY A 6 6.73 13.77 -7.88
N GLY A 7 6.71 12.58 -7.27
CA GLY A 7 7.15 11.35 -7.93
C GLY A 7 6.78 10.05 -7.19
N PRO A 8 7.03 8.88 -7.82
CA PRO A 8 6.87 7.57 -7.18
C PRO A 8 8.02 7.29 -6.20
N HIS A 9 7.72 6.54 -5.15
CA HIS A 9 8.72 5.98 -4.24
C HIS A 9 8.81 4.46 -4.47
N PRO A 10 10.00 3.86 -4.36
CA PRO A 10 10.12 2.41 -4.34
C PRO A 10 9.44 1.86 -3.09
N ALA A 11 8.68 0.79 -3.24
CA ALA A 11 8.19 -0.02 -2.13
C ALA A 11 9.25 -1.06 -1.74
N GLU A 12 9.35 -1.35 -0.45
CA GLU A 12 10.21 -2.38 0.13
C GLU A 12 9.41 -3.66 0.44
N GLU A 13 10.10 -4.79 0.55
CA GLU A 13 9.47 -6.09 0.81
C GLU A 13 8.69 -6.04 2.14
N GLY A 14 7.41 -6.42 2.13
CA GLY A 14 6.52 -6.32 3.29
C GLY A 14 5.78 -4.99 3.42
N ASP A 15 5.98 -4.04 2.51
CA ASP A 15 5.28 -2.76 2.51
C ASP A 15 3.82 -2.89 2.07
N LEU A 16 2.93 -2.24 2.82
CA LEU A 16 1.53 -2.07 2.48
C LEU A 16 1.20 -0.60 2.24
N TRP A 17 0.56 -0.30 1.12
CA TRP A 17 0.13 1.05 0.79
C TRP A 17 -1.25 1.06 0.13
N ALA A 18 -1.81 2.26 -0.03
CA ALA A 18 -3.03 2.47 -0.79
C ALA A 18 -2.79 3.52 -1.88
N GLU A 19 -3.40 3.31 -3.03
CA GLU A 19 -3.39 4.24 -4.16
C GLU A 19 -4.81 4.66 -4.49
N SER A 20 -5.00 5.95 -4.71
CA SER A 20 -6.26 6.47 -5.23
C SER A 20 -6.24 6.48 -6.76
N SER A 21 -7.38 6.16 -7.37
CA SER A 21 -7.59 6.17 -8.81
C SER A 21 -8.97 6.75 -9.13
N LEU A 22 -9.26 7.00 -10.41
CA LEU A 22 -10.53 7.59 -10.86
C LEU A 22 -10.87 8.90 -10.11
N LEU A 23 -9.89 9.81 -10.03
CA LEU A 23 -10.01 11.08 -9.29
C LEU A 23 -10.39 10.91 -7.80
N GLY A 24 -9.97 9.80 -7.18
CA GLY A 24 -10.21 9.51 -5.77
C GLY A 24 -11.44 8.64 -5.48
N LEU A 25 -12.22 8.25 -6.50
CA LEU A 25 -13.42 7.42 -6.33
C LEU A 25 -13.10 5.96 -5.98
N ARG A 26 -11.91 5.49 -6.34
CA ARG A 26 -11.49 4.11 -6.10
C ARG A 26 -10.15 4.09 -5.38
N ILE A 27 -10.15 3.45 -4.21
CA ILE A 27 -8.96 3.18 -3.43
C ILE A 27 -8.58 1.71 -3.64
N THR A 28 -7.33 1.48 -4.05
CA THR A 28 -6.77 0.14 -4.22
C THR A 28 -5.70 -0.06 -3.15
N TYR A 29 -5.76 -1.16 -2.41
CA TYR A 29 -4.76 -1.52 -1.40
C TYR A 29 -3.77 -2.50 -1.99
N LEU A 30 -2.49 -2.25 -1.78
CA LEU A 30 -1.40 -2.98 -2.41
C LEU A 30 -0.38 -3.44 -1.37
N ALA A 31 0.26 -4.57 -1.64
CA ALA A 31 1.35 -5.10 -0.84
C ALA A 31 2.48 -5.62 -1.72
N LEU A 32 3.73 -5.37 -1.32
CA LEU A 32 4.91 -5.99 -1.93
C LEU A 32 5.29 -7.23 -1.13
N MET A 33 5.13 -8.41 -1.72
CA MET A 33 5.47 -9.69 -1.11
C MET A 33 6.19 -10.56 -2.14
N ASP A 34 7.22 -11.30 -1.73
CA ASP A 34 8.02 -12.17 -2.60
C ASP A 34 8.51 -11.44 -3.87
N GLY A 35 8.86 -10.15 -3.76
CA GLY A 35 9.27 -9.31 -4.88
C GLY A 35 8.16 -9.03 -5.92
N ARG A 36 6.89 -9.23 -5.58
CA ARG A 36 5.72 -8.99 -6.44
C ARG A 36 4.69 -8.12 -5.75
N VAL A 37 4.02 -7.28 -6.53
CA VAL A 37 2.93 -6.43 -6.04
C VAL A 37 1.61 -7.18 -6.16
N TYR A 38 0.85 -7.23 -5.06
CA TYR A 38 -0.47 -7.86 -4.98
C TYR A 38 -1.55 -6.82 -4.68
N ASP A 39 -2.70 -6.94 -5.34
CA ASP A 39 -3.93 -6.25 -4.92
C ASP A 39 -4.53 -7.00 -3.73
N ILE A 40 -4.53 -6.32 -2.58
CA ILE A 40 -5.03 -6.85 -1.31
C ILE A 40 -6.31 -6.14 -0.88
N THR A 41 -7.03 -5.46 -1.78
CA THR A 41 -8.22 -4.65 -1.45
C THR A 41 -9.30 -5.46 -0.72
N GLU A 42 -9.58 -6.69 -1.17
CA GLU A 42 -10.56 -7.56 -0.50
C GLU A 42 -10.10 -8.00 0.90
N TRP A 43 -8.82 -8.36 1.02
CA TRP A 43 -8.24 -8.73 2.31
C TRP A 43 -8.24 -7.55 3.28
N ALA A 44 -7.84 -6.37 2.82
CA ALA A 44 -7.82 -5.13 3.59
C ALA A 44 -9.23 -4.74 4.06
N ALA A 45 -10.25 -4.91 3.21
CA ALA A 45 -11.65 -4.70 3.58
C ALA A 45 -12.11 -5.70 4.65
N CYS A 46 -11.76 -6.98 4.50
CA CYS A 46 -12.07 -8.04 5.47
C CYS A 46 -11.43 -7.75 6.84
N GLN A 47 -10.17 -7.31 6.86
CA GLN A 47 -9.41 -6.98 8.08
C GLN A 47 -9.68 -5.55 8.59
N ARG A 48 -10.47 -4.74 7.87
CA ARG A 48 -10.74 -3.33 8.17
C ARG A 48 -9.46 -2.49 8.30
N VAL A 49 -8.49 -2.74 7.43
CA VAL A 49 -7.24 -1.98 7.35
C VAL A 49 -7.54 -0.59 6.80
N GLY A 50 -7.14 0.45 7.53
CA GLY A 50 -7.26 1.85 7.13
C GLY A 50 -5.90 2.44 6.76
N ILE A 51 -5.62 2.54 5.47
CA ILE A 51 -4.43 3.23 4.94
C ILE A 51 -4.93 4.41 4.11
N SER A 52 -4.48 5.61 4.46
CA SER A 52 -4.73 6.77 3.60
C SER A 52 -4.01 6.58 2.27
N PRO A 53 -4.66 6.84 1.13
CA PRO A 53 -4.03 6.68 -0.16
C PRO A 53 -2.96 7.74 -0.39
N ASP A 54 -1.99 7.41 -1.25
CA ASP A 54 -0.96 8.34 -1.75
C ASP A 54 -0.12 9.00 -0.64
N THR A 55 0.10 8.28 0.47
CA THR A 55 0.93 8.74 1.58
C THR A 55 2.40 8.86 1.18
N HIS A 56 3.08 9.86 1.73
CA HIS A 56 4.50 10.09 1.48
C HIS A 56 5.40 8.99 2.05
N LYS A 57 4.99 8.38 3.16
CA LYS A 57 5.67 7.23 3.76
C LYS A 57 4.74 6.04 3.74
N VAL A 58 5.32 4.86 3.56
CA VAL A 58 4.62 3.60 3.77
C VAL A 58 4.25 3.52 5.25
N PRO A 59 2.95 3.43 5.59
CA PRO A 59 2.50 3.50 6.98
C PRO A 59 2.60 2.15 7.69
N TYR A 60 2.65 1.04 6.95
CA TYR A 60 2.73 -0.31 7.51
C TYR A 60 3.78 -1.14 6.78
N HIS A 61 4.71 -1.68 7.56
CA HIS A 61 5.72 -2.63 7.12
C HIS A 61 5.53 -3.91 7.93
N ILE A 62 5.12 -4.99 7.27
CA ILE A 62 4.93 -6.28 7.94
C ILE A 62 6.25 -7.03 7.93
N SER A 63 6.86 -7.14 9.11
CA SER A 63 7.98 -8.07 9.30
C SER A 63 7.42 -9.50 9.40
N PHE A 64 7.80 -10.38 8.47
CA PHE A 64 7.55 -11.80 8.65
C PHE A 64 8.38 -12.28 9.85
N GLY A 65 7.73 -12.50 10.99
CA GLY A 65 8.38 -13.10 12.15
C GLY A 65 8.89 -14.49 11.78
N THR A 66 10.17 -14.77 12.05
CA THR A 66 10.71 -16.12 11.99
C THR A 66 9.97 -16.96 13.03
N ARG A 67 9.19 -17.95 12.58
CA ARG A 67 8.62 -18.97 13.46
C ARG A 67 9.71 -19.85 14.04
#